data_AF-A0A2J4GAW2-F1
#
_entry.id   AF-A0A2J4GAW2-F1
#
_cell.length_a   1.000
_cell.length_b   1.000
_cell.length_c   1.000
_cell.angle_alpha   90.00
_cell.angle_beta   90.00
_cell.angle_gamma   90.00
#
_symmetry.space_group_name_H-M   'P 1'
#
loop_
_entity.id
_entity.type
_entity.pdbx_description
1 polymer ?
#
loop_
_entity_poly.entity_id
_entity_poly.type
_entity_poly.pdbx_seq_one_letter_code
_entity_poly.pdbx_strand_id
1 'polypeptide(L)'
;MLLVLVAVAAGILVYLFVSGFRPSVSGARPLLKVEGVSYEGGLVLYVRNIGDVREVLDAVYVYDSSGRLVWHAGGLNLTAQPGQLVLVRLDLASLKPGERYTVTVAGASGVVYYDTFDAIPLNSNLTPLSCSWQYDSTGKLVYVTASSNPSSYGGECIIKVNGVSVQGVVYVAAVLSYTSDSSGRFTELGQTSVGGTVSEGTWYDLAVSYSAQSGLGLWASGALQLSAADTSVAPAEVALGVYRDKGTLTVKFDNLVVSVDARPWLVNVTGLPDGWRARVRVGSTVVSSAAAAGGVASIPLWLSAVPSKDYAFIARNATLEVLDPSGNTVATLGPADIVGGDVYTYG
;
A
#
# COMPACT_ATOMS: atom_id res chain seq x y z
N MET A 1 -6.15 13.05 35.18
CA MET A 1 -7.17 13.82 34.45
C MET A 1 -6.83 13.98 32.95
N LEU A 2 -5.55 14.22 32.59
CA LEU A 2 -5.06 14.25 31.20
C LEU A 2 -5.40 12.97 30.39
N LEU A 3 -5.27 11.79 31.00
CA LEU A 3 -5.53 10.51 30.33
C LEU A 3 -6.99 10.31 29.92
N VAL A 4 -7.93 10.91 30.66
CA VAL A 4 -9.37 10.87 30.36
C VAL A 4 -9.70 11.80 29.19
N LEU A 5 -9.03 12.94 29.08
CA LEU A 5 -9.17 13.87 27.96
C LEU A 5 -8.65 13.27 26.64
N VAL A 6 -7.54 12.52 26.69
CA VAL A 6 -6.99 11.83 25.50
C VAL A 6 -7.90 10.70 25.04
N ALA A 7 -8.45 9.90 25.96
CA ALA A 7 -9.39 8.83 25.62
C ALA A 7 -10.71 9.37 25.02
N VAL A 8 -11.22 10.50 25.52
CA VAL A 8 -12.42 11.15 24.98
C VAL A 8 -12.16 11.77 23.60
N ALA A 9 -11.00 12.39 23.38
CA ALA A 9 -10.62 12.93 22.06
C ALA A 9 -10.43 11.82 21.02
N ALA A 10 -9.79 10.70 21.39
CA ALA A 10 -9.66 9.51 20.54
C ALA A 10 -11.03 8.90 20.22
N GLY A 11 -11.96 8.86 21.19
CA GLY A 11 -13.33 8.38 20.97
C GLY A 11 -14.16 9.25 20.02
N ILE A 12 -13.99 10.58 20.05
CA ILE A 12 -14.67 11.52 19.15
C ILE A 12 -14.10 11.44 17.72
N LEU A 13 -12.78 11.23 17.57
CA LEU A 13 -12.12 10.97 16.28
C LEU A 13 -12.68 9.72 15.58
N VAL A 14 -13.01 8.68 16.35
CA VAL A 14 -13.60 7.44 15.82
C VAL A 14 -15.08 7.60 15.45
N TYR A 15 -15.85 8.40 16.19
CA TYR A 15 -17.28 8.60 15.92
C TYR A 15 -17.56 9.37 14.61
N LEU A 16 -16.76 10.39 14.30
CA LEU A 16 -16.95 11.23 13.10
C LEU A 16 -16.56 10.52 11.79
N PHE A 17 -15.82 9.42 11.90
CA PHE A 17 -15.40 8.59 10.78
C PHE A 17 -16.52 7.67 10.24
N VAL A 18 -17.59 7.45 11.01
CA VAL A 18 -18.65 6.47 10.71
C VAL A 18 -19.89 7.09 10.03
N SER A 19 -20.11 8.41 10.13
CA SER A 19 -21.43 9.00 9.80
C SER A 19 -21.56 9.78 8.47
N GLY A 20 -20.51 9.91 7.65
CA GLY A 20 -20.51 10.77 6.46
C GLY A 20 -20.70 10.06 5.11
N PHE A 21 -21.87 9.45 4.85
CA PHE A 21 -22.13 8.68 3.62
C PHE A 21 -22.97 9.46 2.59
N ARG A 22 -22.44 9.65 1.36
CA ARG A 22 -23.15 9.50 0.06
C ARG A 22 -22.13 9.20 -1.06
N PRO A 23 -22.28 8.13 -1.86
CA PRO A 23 -21.32 7.78 -2.90
C PRO A 23 -21.76 8.29 -4.27
N SER A 24 -20.81 8.87 -5.02
CA SER A 24 -20.72 8.79 -6.48
C SER A 24 -19.23 8.88 -6.80
N VAL A 25 -18.63 7.82 -7.35
CA VAL A 25 -17.19 7.81 -7.66
C VAL A 25 -16.98 7.32 -9.08
N SER A 26 -16.35 8.16 -9.92
CA SER A 26 -15.81 7.80 -11.22
C SER A 26 -14.27 7.86 -11.15
N GLY A 27 -13.65 6.74 -11.49
CA GLY A 27 -12.21 6.54 -11.55
C GLY A 27 -11.98 5.07 -11.91
N ALA A 28 -11.12 4.82 -12.90
CA ALA A 28 -10.94 3.48 -13.44
C ALA A 28 -10.33 2.55 -12.38
N ARG A 29 -11.05 1.50 -11.97
CA ARG A 29 -10.65 0.63 -10.84
C ARG A 29 -10.32 -0.78 -11.31
N PRO A 30 -9.27 -1.45 -10.82
CA PRO A 30 -9.20 -2.91 -10.85
C PRO A 30 -10.09 -3.47 -9.74
N LEU A 31 -11.18 -4.16 -10.08
CA LEU A 31 -12.12 -4.63 -9.06
C LEU A 31 -12.71 -5.99 -9.45
N LEU A 32 -12.38 -7.02 -8.68
CA LEU A 32 -12.97 -8.34 -8.82
C LEU A 32 -14.13 -8.50 -7.83
N LYS A 33 -15.25 -9.02 -8.32
CA LYS A 33 -16.43 -9.35 -7.51
C LYS A 33 -16.77 -10.82 -7.71
N VAL A 34 -16.95 -11.55 -6.62
CA VAL A 34 -17.56 -12.87 -6.64
C VAL A 34 -19.08 -12.70 -6.82
N GLU A 35 -19.61 -13.16 -7.95
CA GLU A 35 -21.05 -13.13 -8.27
C GLU A 35 -21.77 -14.40 -7.83
N GLY A 36 -21.04 -15.50 -7.71
CA GLY A 36 -21.59 -16.80 -7.36
C GLY A 36 -20.53 -17.73 -6.81
N VAL A 37 -20.98 -18.63 -5.96
CA VAL A 37 -20.18 -19.71 -5.39
C VAL A 37 -21.01 -20.98 -5.53
N SER A 38 -20.41 -22.05 -6.05
CA SER A 38 -20.99 -23.39 -6.08
C SER A 38 -19.99 -24.39 -5.49
N TYR A 39 -20.49 -25.41 -4.82
CA TYR A 39 -19.69 -26.49 -4.25
C TYR A 39 -20.30 -27.84 -4.60
N GLU A 40 -19.79 -28.46 -5.67
CA GLU A 40 -20.21 -29.77 -6.17
C GLU A 40 -18.98 -30.59 -6.56
N GLY A 41 -18.44 -31.38 -5.63
CA GLY A 41 -17.19 -32.13 -5.85
C GLY A 41 -15.91 -31.27 -5.89
N GLY A 42 -16.06 -29.95 -5.71
CA GLY A 42 -15.00 -28.94 -5.72
C GLY A 42 -15.61 -27.54 -5.62
N LEU A 43 -14.81 -26.52 -5.33
CA LEU A 43 -15.27 -25.15 -5.22
C LEU A 43 -15.20 -24.45 -6.59
N VAL A 44 -16.33 -23.91 -7.04
CA VAL A 44 -16.44 -23.13 -8.27
C VAL A 44 -16.84 -21.70 -7.92
N LEU A 45 -16.01 -20.73 -8.31
CA LEU A 45 -16.27 -19.31 -8.15
C LEU A 45 -16.55 -18.66 -9.48
N TYR A 46 -17.56 -17.79 -9.49
CA TYR A 46 -17.91 -16.95 -10.63
C TYR A 46 -17.43 -15.54 -10.30
N VAL A 47 -16.28 -15.14 -10.84
CA VAL A 47 -15.64 -13.87 -10.51
C VAL A 47 -15.73 -12.94 -11.70
N ARG A 48 -16.40 -11.80 -11.54
CA ARG A 48 -16.48 -10.76 -12.56
C ARG A 48 -15.50 -9.66 -12.23
N ASN A 49 -14.74 -9.22 -13.22
CA ASN A 49 -14.09 -7.92 -13.14
C ASN A 49 -15.15 -6.84 -13.36
N ILE A 50 -15.55 -6.19 -12.26
CA ILE A 50 -16.47 -5.04 -12.26
C ILE A 50 -15.71 -3.71 -12.27
N GLY A 51 -14.39 -3.79 -12.41
CA GLY A 51 -13.51 -2.69 -12.63
C GLY A 51 -13.51 -2.18 -14.07
N ASP A 52 -12.81 -1.08 -14.29
CA ASP A 52 -12.67 -0.40 -15.57
C ASP A 52 -11.34 -0.72 -16.28
N VAL A 53 -10.46 -1.48 -15.63
CA VAL A 53 -9.18 -1.97 -16.18
C VAL A 53 -9.06 -3.48 -16.02
N ARG A 54 -8.22 -4.11 -16.86
CA ARG A 54 -7.91 -5.55 -16.79
C ARG A 54 -7.31 -5.90 -15.42
N GLU A 55 -7.78 -6.98 -14.81
CA GLU A 55 -7.31 -7.45 -13.50
C GLU A 55 -6.93 -8.94 -13.55
N VAL A 56 -5.96 -9.34 -12.73
CA VAL A 56 -5.50 -10.73 -12.63
C VAL A 56 -5.93 -11.26 -11.28
N LEU A 57 -6.79 -12.27 -11.26
CA LEU A 57 -7.08 -13.04 -10.06
C LEU A 57 -5.90 -13.98 -9.80
N ASP A 58 -5.21 -13.75 -8.68
CA ASP A 58 -4.02 -14.51 -8.31
C ASP A 58 -4.30 -15.54 -7.23
N ALA A 59 -5.11 -15.18 -6.23
CA ALA A 59 -5.37 -16.05 -5.10
C ALA A 59 -6.84 -16.14 -4.68
N VAL A 60 -7.17 -17.27 -4.06
CA VAL A 60 -8.46 -17.56 -3.42
C VAL A 60 -8.20 -18.06 -2.02
N TYR A 61 -8.92 -17.49 -1.05
CA TYR A 61 -8.89 -17.85 0.35
C TYR A 61 -10.27 -18.30 0.81
N VAL A 62 -10.32 -19.34 1.63
CA VAL A 62 -11.55 -19.86 2.23
C VAL A 62 -11.42 -19.84 3.74
N TYR A 63 -12.35 -19.19 4.41
CA TYR A 63 -12.42 -19.04 5.86
C TYR A 63 -13.64 -19.77 6.42
N ASP A 64 -13.52 -20.36 7.62
CA ASP A 64 -14.68 -20.89 8.35
C ASP A 64 -15.50 -19.77 9.02
N SER A 65 -16.60 -20.16 9.65
CA SER A 65 -17.52 -19.23 10.34
C SER A 65 -16.89 -18.46 11.51
N SER A 66 -15.72 -18.90 12.01
CA SER A 66 -14.95 -18.19 13.04
C SER A 66 -13.96 -17.18 12.45
N GLY A 67 -13.85 -17.09 11.12
CA GLY A 67 -12.88 -16.26 10.43
C GLY A 67 -11.49 -16.89 10.31
N ARG A 68 -11.34 -18.18 10.63
CA ARG A 68 -10.06 -18.89 10.50
C ARG A 68 -9.87 -19.40 9.07
N LEU A 69 -8.69 -19.18 8.50
CA LEU A 69 -8.34 -19.69 7.17
C LEU A 69 -8.33 -21.23 7.18
N VAL A 70 -9.16 -21.84 6.34
CA VAL A 70 -9.25 -23.32 6.22
C VAL A 70 -8.60 -23.84 4.95
N TRP A 71 -8.47 -23.01 3.91
CA TRP A 71 -7.85 -23.38 2.66
C TRP A 71 -7.46 -22.17 1.81
N HIS A 72 -6.44 -22.31 0.95
CA HIS A 72 -6.04 -21.29 -0.02
C HIS A 72 -5.49 -21.92 -1.32
N ALA A 73 -5.58 -21.18 -2.42
CA ALA A 73 -4.82 -21.40 -3.65
C ALA A 73 -4.31 -20.07 -4.19
N GLY A 74 -3.03 -20.00 -4.53
CA GLY A 74 -2.38 -18.83 -5.16
C GLY A 74 -1.79 -19.18 -6.52
N GLY A 75 -1.24 -18.18 -7.23
CA GLY A 75 -0.63 -18.39 -8.55
C GLY A 75 -1.64 -18.79 -9.63
N LEU A 76 -2.92 -18.45 -9.45
CA LEU A 76 -3.99 -18.81 -10.38
C LEU A 76 -3.83 -18.09 -11.73
N ASN A 77 -3.25 -16.88 -11.72
CA ASN A 77 -2.95 -16.07 -12.91
C ASN A 77 -4.15 -15.93 -13.87
N LEU A 78 -5.37 -15.90 -13.34
CA LEU A 78 -6.59 -15.86 -14.13
C LEU A 78 -6.93 -14.41 -14.48
N THR A 79 -6.79 -14.05 -15.74
CA THR A 79 -7.03 -12.68 -16.20
C THR A 79 -8.49 -12.43 -16.54
N ALA A 80 -9.04 -11.30 -16.09
CA ALA A 80 -10.38 -10.83 -16.38
C ALA A 80 -10.34 -9.41 -16.97
N GLN A 81 -10.86 -9.23 -18.19
CA GLN A 81 -11.12 -7.91 -18.79
C GLN A 81 -12.29 -7.20 -18.08
N PRO A 82 -12.42 -5.87 -18.16
CA PRO A 82 -13.59 -5.14 -17.65
C PRO A 82 -14.91 -5.76 -18.12
N GLY A 83 -15.80 -6.06 -17.18
CA GLY A 83 -17.08 -6.73 -17.42
C GLY A 83 -17.01 -8.25 -17.66
N GLN A 84 -15.82 -8.83 -17.81
CA GLN A 84 -15.63 -10.26 -18.06
C GLN A 84 -15.89 -11.08 -16.80
N LEU A 85 -16.64 -12.17 -16.97
CA LEU A 85 -16.81 -13.21 -15.95
C LEU A 85 -15.78 -14.32 -16.17
N VAL A 86 -15.06 -14.68 -15.12
CA VAL A 86 -14.06 -15.75 -15.10
C VAL A 86 -14.51 -16.81 -14.10
N LEU A 87 -14.36 -18.08 -14.49
CA LEU A 87 -14.64 -19.24 -13.64
C LEU A 87 -13.35 -19.71 -12.99
N VAL A 88 -13.34 -19.79 -11.66
CA VAL A 88 -12.25 -20.37 -10.89
C VAL A 88 -12.71 -21.73 -10.38
N ARG A 89 -12.04 -22.80 -10.78
CA ARG A 89 -12.32 -24.18 -10.35
C ARG A 89 -11.20 -24.65 -9.45
N LEU A 90 -11.55 -25.05 -8.23
CA LEU A 90 -10.61 -25.36 -7.18
C LEU A 90 -10.93 -26.73 -6.59
N ASP A 91 -9.92 -27.59 -6.57
CA ASP A 91 -10.02 -28.93 -6.00
C ASP A 91 -9.89 -28.85 -4.47
N LEU A 92 -11.04 -28.71 -3.82
CA LEU A 92 -11.16 -28.62 -2.37
C LEU A 92 -11.97 -29.80 -1.82
N ALA A 93 -11.28 -30.78 -1.23
CA ALA A 93 -11.90 -32.03 -0.79
C ALA A 93 -12.57 -31.98 0.60
N SER A 94 -12.48 -30.87 1.35
CA SER A 94 -12.62 -30.91 2.82
C SER A 94 -13.57 -29.88 3.46
N LEU A 95 -14.54 -29.32 2.74
CA LEU A 95 -15.60 -28.52 3.39
C LEU A 95 -16.62 -29.42 4.08
N LYS A 96 -16.97 -29.08 5.33
CA LYS A 96 -17.95 -29.83 6.11
C LYS A 96 -19.37 -29.45 5.67
N PRO A 97 -20.25 -30.42 5.34
CA PRO A 97 -21.64 -30.13 5.01
C PRO A 97 -22.35 -29.40 6.16
N GLY A 98 -23.14 -28.37 5.81
CA GLY A 98 -23.93 -27.59 6.78
C GLY A 98 -23.17 -26.45 7.46
N GLU A 99 -21.86 -26.32 7.26
CA GLU A 99 -21.07 -25.20 7.79
C GLU A 99 -21.08 -24.00 6.84
N ARG A 100 -20.92 -22.80 7.42
CA ARG A 100 -20.76 -21.55 6.65
C ARG A 100 -19.29 -21.23 6.43
N TYR A 101 -18.98 -20.81 5.22
CA TYR A 101 -17.64 -20.39 4.82
C TYR A 101 -17.69 -19.04 4.12
N THR A 102 -16.62 -18.27 4.28
CA THR A 102 -16.39 -17.01 3.55
C THR A 102 -15.30 -17.25 2.52
N VAL A 103 -15.54 -16.85 1.28
CA VAL A 103 -14.56 -16.95 0.20
C VAL A 103 -14.11 -15.56 -0.20
N THR A 104 -12.80 -15.36 -0.28
CA THR A 104 -12.17 -14.11 -0.70
C THR A 104 -11.29 -14.39 -1.91
N VAL A 105 -11.35 -13.50 -2.91
CA VAL A 105 -10.46 -13.54 -4.07
C VAL A 105 -9.52 -12.34 -3.98
N ALA A 106 -8.25 -12.54 -4.30
CA ALA A 106 -7.25 -11.49 -4.33
C ALA A 106 -6.72 -11.33 -5.76
N GLY A 107 -6.57 -10.06 -6.16
CA GLY A 107 -5.86 -9.70 -7.36
C GLY A 107 -4.36 -9.95 -7.23
N ALA A 108 -3.63 -9.94 -8.34
CA ALA A 108 -2.17 -10.09 -8.37
C ALA A 108 -1.43 -8.87 -7.76
N SER A 109 -2.12 -7.74 -7.61
CA SER A 109 -1.57 -6.57 -6.94
C SER A 109 -2.28 -6.34 -5.61
N GLY A 110 -1.51 -6.32 -4.52
CA GLY A 110 -1.97 -5.78 -3.26
C GLY A 110 -2.04 -4.24 -3.28
N VAL A 111 -1.55 -3.57 -4.33
CA VAL A 111 -1.57 -2.12 -4.47
C VAL A 111 -2.97 -1.65 -4.84
N VAL A 112 -3.55 -0.82 -3.99
CA VAL A 112 -4.90 -0.25 -4.18
C VAL A 112 -4.85 1.17 -4.73
N TYR A 113 -3.72 1.86 -4.54
CA TYR A 113 -3.47 3.18 -5.09
C TYR A 113 -1.97 3.45 -5.15
N TYR A 114 -1.49 4.11 -6.21
CA TYR A 114 -0.15 4.67 -6.24
C TYR A 114 -0.09 5.94 -7.09
N ASP A 115 0.86 6.81 -6.78
CA ASP A 115 1.08 8.06 -7.51
C ASP A 115 2.51 8.61 -7.29
N THR A 116 3.08 9.22 -8.33
CA THR A 116 4.36 9.94 -8.27
C THR A 116 4.16 11.45 -8.39
N PHE A 117 2.91 11.92 -8.45
CA PHE A 117 2.50 13.32 -8.57
C PHE A 117 3.10 14.11 -9.74
N ASP A 118 3.78 13.47 -10.68
CA ASP A 118 4.54 14.14 -11.74
C ASP A 118 3.72 14.86 -12.79
N ALA A 119 2.45 14.51 -12.91
CA ALA A 119 1.55 15.05 -13.93
C ALA A 119 0.21 15.47 -13.35
N ILE A 120 -0.35 14.67 -12.42
CA ILE A 120 -1.68 14.89 -11.86
C ILE A 120 -1.61 14.75 -10.33
N PRO A 121 -1.44 15.87 -9.60
CA PRO A 121 -1.16 15.85 -8.16
C PRO A 121 -2.32 15.41 -7.26
N LEU A 122 -3.54 15.80 -7.62
CA LEU A 122 -4.75 15.64 -6.81
C LEU A 122 -5.85 15.18 -7.76
N ASN A 123 -5.82 13.89 -8.11
CA ASN A 123 -6.85 13.26 -8.91
C ASN A 123 -8.08 12.91 -8.05
N SER A 124 -9.14 12.36 -8.65
CA SER A 124 -10.36 11.99 -7.92
C SER A 124 -10.16 10.92 -6.84
N ASN A 125 -9.01 10.23 -6.82
CA ASN A 125 -8.68 9.27 -5.78
C ASN A 125 -8.08 9.91 -4.53
N LEU A 126 -7.75 11.21 -4.56
CA LEU A 126 -7.26 11.95 -3.40
C LEU A 126 -8.23 13.08 -3.04
N THR A 127 -8.63 13.15 -1.77
CA THR A 127 -9.55 14.19 -1.29
C THR A 127 -8.96 14.92 -0.11
N PRO A 128 -8.55 16.19 -0.27
CA PRO A 128 -8.17 17.05 0.84
C PRO A 128 -9.34 17.16 1.83
N LEU A 129 -9.13 16.72 3.07
CA LEU A 129 -10.12 16.85 4.14
C LEU A 129 -9.91 18.12 4.95
N SER A 130 -8.65 18.55 5.07
CA SER A 130 -8.26 19.76 5.77
C SER A 130 -7.06 20.42 5.13
N CYS A 131 -6.96 21.74 5.34
CA CYS A 131 -5.98 22.63 4.72
C CYS A 131 -6.03 22.64 3.18
N SER A 132 -5.26 23.54 2.59
CA SER A 132 -5.00 23.54 1.15
C SER A 132 -3.76 22.70 0.86
N TRP A 133 -3.96 21.58 0.17
CA TRP A 133 -2.88 20.83 -0.45
C TRP A 133 -2.49 21.52 -1.77
N GLN A 134 -1.19 21.65 -2.00
CA GLN A 134 -0.61 22.39 -3.11
C GLN A 134 0.21 21.45 -4.00
N TYR A 135 0.47 21.88 -5.23
CA TYR A 135 1.28 21.14 -6.20
C TYR A 135 2.43 22.01 -6.70
N ASP A 136 3.65 21.52 -6.53
CA ASP A 136 4.84 22.10 -7.12
C ASP A 136 5.10 21.39 -8.44
N SER A 137 4.69 21.97 -9.56
CA SER A 137 4.86 21.35 -10.89
C SER A 137 6.31 21.31 -11.37
N THR A 138 7.19 22.11 -10.78
CA THR A 138 8.63 22.10 -11.09
C THR A 138 9.32 20.98 -10.35
N GLY A 139 8.99 20.82 -9.06
CA GLY A 139 9.44 19.71 -8.21
C GLY A 139 8.65 18.42 -8.40
N LYS A 140 7.51 18.48 -9.12
CA LYS A 140 6.62 17.37 -9.42
C LYS A 140 6.10 16.64 -8.17
N LEU A 141 5.68 17.42 -7.18
CA LEU A 141 5.34 16.93 -5.85
C LEU A 141 4.11 17.62 -5.28
N VAL A 142 3.32 16.89 -4.48
CA VAL A 142 2.30 17.51 -3.64
C VAL A 142 2.93 17.97 -2.34
N TYR A 143 2.47 19.10 -1.82
CA TYR A 143 2.96 19.60 -0.56
C TYR A 143 1.85 20.29 0.22
N VAL A 144 2.06 20.36 1.53
CA VAL A 144 1.15 21.07 2.42
C VAL A 144 1.96 21.87 3.41
N THR A 145 1.49 23.09 3.67
CA THR A 145 2.08 23.99 4.66
C THR A 145 1.11 24.16 5.80
N ALA A 146 1.47 23.60 6.96
CA ALA A 146 0.75 23.85 8.18
C ALA A 146 1.25 25.19 8.74
N SER A 147 0.37 26.20 8.83
CA SER A 147 0.66 27.61 9.23
C SER A 147 -0.03 28.06 10.55
N SER A 148 -0.98 27.29 11.11
CA SER A 148 -1.61 27.49 12.43
C SER A 148 -1.43 26.29 13.39
N ASN A 149 -1.35 26.54 14.71
CA ASN A 149 -1.37 25.48 15.72
C ASN A 149 -2.80 24.91 15.75
N PRO A 150 -3.02 23.59 15.73
CA PRO A 150 -4.34 23.00 15.91
C PRO A 150 -5.05 23.60 17.11
N SER A 151 -6.19 24.24 16.89
CA SER A 151 -7.16 24.45 17.97
C SER A 151 -7.69 23.08 18.43
N SER A 152 -8.37 23.03 19.58
CA SER A 152 -8.71 21.84 20.36
C SER A 152 -9.42 20.66 19.65
N TYR A 153 -9.68 20.75 18.34
CA TYR A 153 -10.31 19.75 17.48
C TYR A 153 -9.79 19.81 16.02
N GLY A 154 -8.57 19.35 15.75
CA GLY A 154 -8.19 19.00 14.36
C GLY A 154 -7.54 20.12 13.55
N GLY A 155 -6.23 20.29 13.70
CA GLY A 155 -5.41 21.15 12.85
C GLY A 155 -4.34 20.39 12.07
N GLU A 156 -4.49 19.07 11.97
CA GLU A 156 -3.77 18.28 10.99
C GLU A 156 -4.22 18.70 9.59
N CYS A 157 -3.28 18.73 8.65
CA CYS A 157 -3.60 18.81 7.24
C CYS A 157 -3.67 17.40 6.68
N ILE A 158 -4.86 16.98 6.23
CA ILE A 158 -5.18 15.60 5.91
C ILE A 158 -5.61 15.50 4.46
N ILE A 159 -5.09 14.50 3.76
CA ILE A 159 -5.59 14.06 2.47
C ILE A 159 -5.99 12.59 2.54
N LYS A 160 -7.24 12.33 2.20
CA LYS A 160 -7.82 10.99 2.15
C LYS A 160 -7.48 10.30 0.84
N VAL A 161 -7.13 9.02 0.92
CA VAL A 161 -7.04 8.12 -0.23
C VAL A 161 -8.39 7.40 -0.38
N ASN A 162 -9.07 7.67 -1.49
CA ASN A 162 -10.41 7.15 -1.74
C ASN A 162 -10.37 5.70 -2.21
N GLY A 163 -11.36 4.91 -1.79
CA GLY A 163 -11.58 3.56 -2.30
C GLY A 163 -10.70 2.47 -1.67
N VAL A 164 -9.97 2.78 -0.60
CA VAL A 164 -9.16 1.79 0.13
C VAL A 164 -10.03 0.99 1.09
N SER A 165 -9.96 -0.34 1.00
CA SER A 165 -10.52 -1.25 2.00
C SER A 165 -9.50 -1.49 3.10
N VAL A 166 -9.95 -1.43 4.35
CA VAL A 166 -9.14 -1.70 5.55
C VAL A 166 -9.21 -3.17 6.02
N GLN A 167 -9.69 -4.06 5.15
CA GLN A 167 -9.73 -5.50 5.42
C GLN A 167 -8.37 -6.11 5.09
N GLY A 168 -7.57 -6.41 6.13
CA GLY A 168 -6.21 -6.93 6.00
C GLY A 168 -5.18 -6.04 6.70
N VAL A 169 -3.89 -6.24 6.39
CA VAL A 169 -2.82 -5.33 6.77
C VAL A 169 -2.73 -4.25 5.70
N VAL A 170 -3.22 -3.06 6.00
CA VAL A 170 -3.06 -1.91 5.11
C VAL A 170 -1.66 -1.34 5.27
N TYR A 171 -1.00 -1.01 4.18
CA TYR A 171 0.25 -0.27 4.17
C TYR A 171 0.07 1.04 3.42
N VAL A 172 0.74 2.09 3.91
CA VAL A 172 0.86 3.39 3.26
C VAL A 172 2.32 3.74 3.24
N ALA A 173 2.90 4.00 2.08
CA ALA A 173 4.27 4.41 1.95
C ALA A 173 4.39 5.64 1.06
N ALA A 174 5.32 6.54 1.38
CA ALA A 174 5.63 7.69 0.56
C ALA A 174 7.07 8.13 0.83
N VAL A 175 7.70 8.78 -0.16
CA VAL A 175 8.87 9.59 0.12
C VAL A 175 8.45 11.00 0.47
N LEU A 176 9.11 11.59 1.46
CA LEU A 176 8.81 12.92 1.93
C LEU A 176 10.07 13.74 2.20
N SER A 177 9.92 15.06 2.08
CA SER A 177 10.93 16.03 2.50
C SER A 177 10.23 17.17 3.22
N TYR A 178 10.91 17.83 4.15
CA TYR A 178 10.32 18.89 4.94
C TYR A 178 11.23 20.12 5.04
N THR A 179 10.61 21.26 5.29
CA THR A 179 11.27 22.51 5.67
C THR A 179 10.49 23.14 6.82
N SER A 180 11.19 23.69 7.82
CA SER A 180 10.55 24.40 8.92
C SER A 180 11.17 25.78 9.17
N ASP A 181 10.37 26.72 9.67
CA ASP A 181 10.83 28.09 9.98
C ASP A 181 11.35 28.25 11.43
N SER A 182 11.28 27.17 12.19
CA SER A 182 11.78 27.07 13.56
C SER A 182 12.85 25.98 13.60
N SER A 183 13.71 25.97 14.62
CA SER A 183 14.63 24.84 14.84
C SER A 183 13.82 23.60 15.23
N GLY A 184 13.15 22.99 14.25
CA GLY A 184 12.23 21.90 14.41
C GLY A 184 12.97 20.67 14.95
N ARG A 185 12.91 20.48 16.26
CA ARG A 185 13.08 19.14 16.82
C ARG A 185 11.83 18.36 16.45
N PHE A 186 11.97 17.32 15.62
CA PHE A 186 10.97 16.25 15.60
C PHE A 186 10.91 15.71 17.02
N THR A 187 9.84 16.06 17.74
CA THR A 187 9.49 15.28 18.91
C THR A 187 8.72 14.10 18.35
N GLU A 188 9.48 13.03 18.12
CA GLU A 188 8.94 11.70 17.91
C GLU A 188 7.75 11.47 18.84
N LEU A 189 6.57 11.18 18.28
CA LEU A 189 5.43 10.76 19.05
C LEU A 189 5.77 9.39 19.66
N GLY A 190 6.27 9.43 20.89
CA GLY A 190 6.84 8.28 21.60
C GLY A 190 8.35 8.28 21.49
N GLN A 191 9.03 8.66 22.58
CA GLN A 191 10.48 8.52 22.73
C GLN A 191 10.91 7.05 22.55
N THR A 192 11.23 6.70 21.31
CA THR A 192 12.18 5.64 20.99
C THR A 192 12.96 6.16 19.80
N SER A 193 13.85 7.13 20.08
CA SER A 193 14.78 7.74 19.14
C SER A 193 15.02 6.88 17.90
N VAL A 194 14.39 7.20 16.77
CA VAL A 194 15.00 7.02 15.45
C VAL A 194 16.35 7.73 15.61
N GLY A 195 17.41 6.94 15.80
CA GLY A 195 18.74 7.42 16.20
C GLY A 195 19.45 8.17 15.08
N GLY A 196 18.86 9.26 14.60
CA GLY A 196 19.40 10.09 13.54
C GLY A 196 18.80 11.48 13.57
N THR A 197 19.65 12.50 13.45
CA THR A 197 19.21 13.86 13.17
C THR A 197 18.54 13.86 11.79
N VAL A 198 17.24 14.13 11.74
CA VAL A 198 16.58 14.47 10.48
C VAL A 198 16.99 15.88 10.06
N SER A 199 17.30 16.04 8.78
CA SER A 199 17.84 17.25 8.18
C SER A 199 16.81 17.84 7.22
N GLU A 200 16.57 19.14 7.34
CA GLU A 200 15.68 19.86 6.42
C GLU A 200 16.14 19.70 4.97
N GLY A 201 15.16 19.62 4.06
CA GLY A 201 15.40 19.43 2.63
C GLY A 201 15.93 18.05 2.24
N THR A 202 16.20 17.16 3.20
CA THR A 202 16.56 15.76 2.91
C THR A 202 15.30 14.95 2.64
N TRP A 203 15.41 13.94 1.78
CA TRP A 203 14.32 13.01 1.47
C TRP A 203 14.40 11.78 2.36
N TYR A 204 13.25 11.34 2.82
CA TYR A 204 13.06 10.17 3.67
C TYR A 204 11.96 9.30 3.08
N ASP A 205 12.11 7.99 3.18
CA ASP A 205 11.09 7.00 2.91
C ASP A 205 10.37 6.63 4.23
N LEU A 206 9.06 6.86 4.25
CA LEU A 206 8.21 6.51 5.37
C LEU A 206 7.22 5.45 4.91
N ALA A 207 6.99 4.43 5.73
CA ALA A 207 5.87 3.54 5.56
C ALA A 207 5.15 3.30 6.88
N VAL A 208 3.84 3.13 6.81
CA VAL A 208 2.97 2.83 7.94
C VAL A 208 2.22 1.56 7.59
N SER A 209 1.98 0.70 8.57
CA SER A 209 1.06 -0.42 8.42
C SER A 209 0.01 -0.36 9.52
N TYR A 210 -1.19 -0.83 9.21
CA TYR A 210 -2.23 -1.03 10.20
C TYR A 210 -2.91 -2.39 9.96
N SER A 211 -3.12 -3.15 11.02
CA SER A 211 -4.10 -4.24 11.00
C SER A 211 -4.88 -4.30 12.31
N ALA A 212 -6.11 -4.81 12.25
CA ALA A 212 -6.95 -4.98 13.45
C ALA A 212 -6.33 -5.95 14.47
N GLN A 213 -5.46 -6.86 14.04
CA GLN A 213 -4.84 -7.87 14.89
C GLN A 213 -3.46 -7.44 15.43
N SER A 214 -2.65 -6.75 14.62
CA SER A 214 -1.26 -6.38 14.95
C SER A 214 -1.07 -4.92 15.34
N GLY A 215 -2.10 -4.08 15.17
CA GLY A 215 -2.03 -2.65 15.41
C GLY A 215 -1.23 -1.90 14.34
N LEU A 216 -0.69 -0.75 14.75
CA LEU A 216 0.06 0.18 13.92
C LEU A 216 1.56 -0.17 13.93
N GLY A 217 2.20 -0.10 12.76
CA GLY A 217 3.65 -0.09 12.63
C GLY A 217 4.10 1.14 11.84
N LEU A 218 5.25 1.69 12.19
CA LEU A 218 5.91 2.80 11.50
C LEU A 218 7.31 2.36 11.08
N TRP A 219 7.60 2.45 9.80
CA TRP A 219 8.91 2.21 9.20
C TRP A 219 9.47 3.50 8.65
N ALA A 220 10.75 3.73 8.87
CA ALA A 220 11.50 4.78 8.22
C ALA A 220 12.83 4.19 7.76
N SER A 221 13.21 4.47 6.50
CA SER A 221 14.49 4.04 5.93
C SER A 221 14.78 2.55 6.10
N GLY A 222 13.78 1.74 5.78
CA GLY A 222 13.90 0.28 5.79
C GLY A 222 13.79 -0.39 7.15
N ALA A 223 13.71 0.37 8.25
CA ALA A 223 13.66 -0.15 9.61
C ALA A 223 12.33 0.19 10.30
N LEU A 224 11.80 -0.77 11.06
CA LEU A 224 10.67 -0.54 11.96
C LEU A 224 11.13 0.37 13.10
N GLN A 225 10.50 1.53 13.23
CA GLN A 225 10.81 2.55 14.22
C GLN A 225 9.88 2.43 15.44
N LEU A 226 8.58 2.28 15.19
CA LEU A 226 7.56 2.22 16.25
C LEU A 226 6.52 1.15 15.91
N SER A 227 5.95 0.54 16.96
CA SER A 227 4.76 -0.29 16.85
C SER A 227 3.84 -0.02 18.03
N ALA A 228 2.54 0.04 17.77
CA ALA A 228 1.52 0.26 18.79
C ALA A 228 0.35 -0.70 18.54
N ALA A 229 -0.04 -1.47 19.55
CA ALA A 229 -1.20 -2.33 19.47
C ALA A 229 -2.42 -1.59 20.01
N ASP A 230 -3.38 -1.27 19.14
CA ASP A 230 -4.72 -0.85 19.54
C ASP A 230 -5.73 -1.68 18.74
N THR A 231 -6.51 -2.48 19.46
CA THR A 231 -7.57 -3.32 18.89
C THR A 231 -8.96 -2.70 19.05
N SER A 232 -9.04 -1.54 19.70
CA SER A 232 -10.30 -0.82 19.95
C SER A 232 -10.69 0.12 18.81
N VAL A 233 -9.73 0.50 17.97
CA VAL A 233 -9.93 1.37 16.81
C VAL A 233 -9.91 0.53 15.55
N ALA A 234 -11.00 0.58 14.77
CA ALA A 234 -11.07 0.00 13.43
C ALA A 234 -11.21 1.15 12.42
N PRO A 235 -10.09 1.70 11.89
CA PRO A 235 -10.15 2.76 10.88
C PRO A 235 -10.81 2.19 9.63
N ALA A 236 -11.70 2.96 8.99
CA ALA A 236 -12.39 2.58 7.76
C ALA A 236 -11.83 3.27 6.48
N GLU A 237 -10.83 4.14 6.62
CA GLU A 237 -10.23 4.93 5.54
C GLU A 237 -8.75 5.11 5.83
N VAL A 238 -8.04 5.54 4.79
CA VAL A 238 -6.61 5.76 4.79
C VAL A 238 -6.36 7.20 4.41
N ALA A 239 -5.48 7.87 5.15
CA ALA A 239 -5.13 9.25 4.89
C ALA A 239 -3.67 9.53 5.21
N LEU A 240 -3.13 10.55 4.55
CA LEU A 240 -1.84 11.15 4.88
C LEU A 240 -2.08 12.44 5.63
N GLY A 241 -1.32 12.65 6.70
CA GLY A 241 -1.48 13.78 7.60
C GLY A 241 -0.16 14.49 7.85
N VAL A 242 -0.21 15.81 7.96
CA VAL A 242 0.87 16.62 8.52
C VAL A 242 0.35 17.33 9.75
N TYR A 243 1.06 17.17 10.86
CA TYR A 243 0.81 17.84 12.12
C TYR A 243 2.02 18.70 12.48
N ARG A 244 1.76 19.84 13.12
CA ARG A 244 2.81 20.67 13.70
C ARG A 244 2.39 21.18 15.08
N ASP A 245 3.38 21.38 15.95
CA ASP A 245 3.20 22.01 17.26
C ASP A 245 3.52 23.53 17.22
N LYS A 246 4.64 23.91 16.59
CA LYS A 246 5.13 25.31 16.53
C LYS A 246 5.80 25.63 15.20
N GLY A 247 5.88 26.93 14.90
CA GLY A 247 6.44 27.43 13.64
C GLY A 247 5.64 26.92 12.44
N THR A 248 6.09 27.17 11.23
CA THR A 248 5.58 26.65 9.96
C THR A 248 6.31 25.37 9.60
N LEU A 249 5.53 24.36 9.19
CA LEU A 249 6.05 23.11 8.65
C LEU A 249 5.48 22.93 7.25
N THR A 250 6.37 22.82 6.26
CA THR A 250 6.01 22.42 4.91
C THR A 250 6.54 21.02 4.68
N VAL A 251 5.67 20.10 4.26
CA VAL A 251 6.04 18.73 3.89
C VAL A 251 5.68 18.51 2.44
N LYS A 252 6.63 17.98 1.69
CA LYS A 252 6.56 17.56 0.30
C LYS A 252 6.43 16.04 0.26
N PHE A 253 5.55 15.52 -0.57
CA PHE A 253 5.31 14.09 -0.75
C PHE A 253 5.48 13.70 -2.22
N ASP A 254 6.00 12.49 -2.42
CA ASP A 254 6.19 11.86 -3.70
C ASP A 254 6.20 10.32 -3.51
N ASN A 255 6.07 9.56 -4.59
CA ASN A 255 5.99 8.10 -4.64
C ASN A 255 5.08 7.47 -3.57
N LEU A 256 3.84 7.93 -3.55
CA LEU A 256 2.81 7.42 -2.65
C LEU A 256 2.33 6.05 -3.14
N VAL A 257 2.35 5.04 -2.28
CA VAL A 257 1.77 3.73 -2.50
C VAL A 257 0.88 3.38 -1.31
N VAL A 258 -0.34 2.93 -1.60
CA VAL A 258 -1.23 2.31 -0.63
C VAL A 258 -1.51 0.89 -1.09
N SER A 259 -1.36 -0.06 -0.19
CA SER A 259 -1.56 -1.47 -0.48
C SER A 259 -2.23 -2.20 0.68
N VAL A 260 -2.76 -3.38 0.40
CA VAL A 260 -3.38 -4.29 1.37
C VAL A 260 -2.66 -5.63 1.26
N ASP A 261 -2.20 -6.14 2.41
CA ASP A 261 -1.45 -7.39 2.58
C ASP A 261 -0.15 -7.50 1.77
N ALA A 262 0.27 -6.42 1.11
CA ALA A 262 1.49 -6.34 0.34
C ALA A 262 2.35 -5.16 0.80
N ARG A 263 3.64 -5.38 1.00
CA ARG A 263 4.56 -4.35 1.51
C ARG A 263 5.02 -3.42 0.37
N PRO A 264 4.74 -2.11 0.41
CA PRO A 264 5.11 -1.16 -0.65
C PRO A 264 6.60 -1.06 -0.96
N TRP A 265 7.45 -1.53 -0.07
CA TRP A 265 8.90 -1.47 -0.21
C TRP A 265 9.52 -2.74 -0.80
N LEU A 266 8.71 -3.72 -1.19
CA LEU A 266 9.15 -4.95 -1.83
C LEU A 266 8.41 -5.16 -3.13
N VAL A 267 9.13 -5.55 -4.18
CA VAL A 267 8.55 -6.18 -5.36
C VAL A 267 8.91 -7.65 -5.32
N ASN A 268 7.91 -8.52 -5.40
CA ASN A 268 8.15 -9.96 -5.39
C ASN A 268 8.09 -10.52 -6.81
N VAL A 269 9.10 -11.32 -7.18
CA VAL A 269 9.09 -12.11 -8.41
C VAL A 269 9.10 -13.58 -8.04
N THR A 270 8.03 -14.30 -8.36
CA THR A 270 7.80 -15.70 -8.00
C THR A 270 8.06 -16.63 -9.18
N GLY A 271 8.12 -17.95 -8.94
CA GLY A 271 8.38 -18.95 -9.98
C GLY A 271 9.85 -19.04 -10.41
N LEU A 272 10.76 -18.37 -9.70
CA LEU A 272 12.17 -18.33 -10.04
C LEU A 272 12.93 -19.52 -9.46
N PRO A 273 13.76 -20.23 -10.24
CA PRO A 273 14.67 -21.22 -9.67
C PRO A 273 15.66 -20.59 -8.68
N ASP A 274 16.06 -21.35 -7.66
CA ASP A 274 17.03 -20.84 -6.68
C ASP A 274 18.36 -20.46 -7.35
N GLY A 275 18.94 -19.33 -6.91
CA GLY A 275 20.16 -18.76 -7.49
C GLY A 275 19.93 -17.89 -8.74
N TRP A 276 18.72 -17.88 -9.31
CA TRP A 276 18.33 -16.87 -10.30
C TRP A 276 18.13 -15.52 -9.63
N ARG A 277 18.10 -14.45 -10.42
CA ARG A 277 17.94 -13.09 -9.88
C ARG A 277 16.86 -12.33 -10.62
N ALA A 278 16.17 -11.45 -9.92
CA ALA A 278 15.33 -10.44 -10.54
C ALA A 278 15.92 -9.06 -10.24
N ARG A 279 15.87 -8.15 -11.22
CA ARG A 279 16.29 -6.75 -11.04
C ARG A 279 15.34 -5.79 -11.73
N VAL A 280 15.18 -4.63 -11.10
CA VAL A 280 14.48 -3.49 -11.68
C VAL A 280 15.53 -2.56 -12.29
N ARG A 281 15.26 -2.07 -13.50
CA ARG A 281 16.14 -1.16 -14.23
C ARG A 281 15.33 -0.02 -14.84
N VAL A 282 15.87 1.19 -14.82
CA VAL A 282 15.32 2.35 -15.53
C VAL A 282 16.38 2.85 -16.50
N GLY A 283 16.10 2.75 -17.81
CA GLY A 283 17.10 3.01 -18.84
C GLY A 283 18.32 2.09 -18.67
N SER A 284 19.50 2.67 -18.43
CA SER A 284 20.74 1.93 -18.15
C SER A 284 21.00 1.68 -16.65
N THR A 285 20.22 2.31 -15.76
CA THR A 285 20.46 2.28 -14.32
C THR A 285 19.77 1.09 -13.68
N VAL A 286 20.53 0.21 -13.03
CA VAL A 286 19.95 -0.81 -12.16
C VAL A 286 19.45 -0.13 -10.90
N VAL A 287 18.13 -0.15 -10.69
CA VAL A 287 17.47 0.46 -9.54
C VAL A 287 17.69 -0.39 -8.30
N SER A 288 17.37 -1.68 -8.40
CA SER A 288 17.50 -2.65 -7.31
C SER A 288 17.48 -4.07 -7.86
N SER A 289 17.93 -5.03 -7.06
CA SER A 289 17.95 -6.44 -7.45
C SER A 289 17.92 -7.37 -6.24
N ALA A 290 17.37 -8.57 -6.43
CA ALA A 290 17.39 -9.63 -5.43
C ALA A 290 17.66 -10.99 -6.08
N ALA A 291 18.33 -11.86 -5.35
CA ALA A 291 18.39 -13.28 -5.70
C ALA A 291 17.12 -13.99 -5.23
N ALA A 292 16.69 -14.99 -6.00
CA ALA A 292 15.60 -15.86 -5.64
C ALA A 292 16.04 -16.81 -4.51
N ALA A 293 15.21 -16.91 -3.49
CA ALA A 293 15.33 -17.89 -2.41
C ALA A 293 13.95 -18.51 -2.16
N GLY A 294 13.85 -19.84 -2.27
CA GLY A 294 12.59 -20.55 -2.08
C GLY A 294 11.56 -20.20 -3.16
N GLY A 295 12.01 -19.98 -4.40
CA GLY A 295 11.12 -19.66 -5.52
C GLY A 295 10.80 -18.17 -5.71
N VAL A 296 11.26 -17.28 -4.81
CA VAL A 296 10.88 -15.86 -4.80
C VAL A 296 12.10 -14.96 -4.68
N ALA A 297 12.18 -13.95 -5.56
CA ALA A 297 13.11 -12.83 -5.43
C ALA A 297 12.34 -11.59 -4.92
N SER A 298 12.62 -11.16 -3.69
CA SER A 298 12.03 -9.96 -3.08
C SER A 298 12.96 -8.75 -3.26
N ILE A 299 12.69 -7.94 -4.28
CA ILE A 299 13.50 -6.77 -4.65
C ILE A 299 13.14 -5.60 -3.74
N PRO A 300 14.10 -5.04 -2.97
CA PRO A 300 13.82 -3.90 -2.09
C PRO A 300 13.73 -2.59 -2.89
N LEU A 301 12.72 -1.77 -2.59
CA LEU A 301 12.52 -0.43 -3.15
C LEU A 301 12.53 0.68 -2.08
N TRP A 302 13.21 0.46 -0.95
CA TRP A 302 13.51 1.52 0.02
C TRP A 302 14.51 2.53 -0.54
N LEU A 303 14.48 3.77 -0.03
CA LEU A 303 15.40 4.82 -0.44
C LEU A 303 16.87 4.40 -0.26
N SER A 304 17.18 3.66 0.80
CA SER A 304 18.53 3.12 1.05
C SER A 304 18.98 2.03 0.08
N ALA A 305 18.05 1.46 -0.69
CA ALA A 305 18.29 0.36 -1.62
C ALA A 305 18.23 0.79 -3.09
N VAL A 306 17.87 2.04 -3.36
CA VAL A 306 17.71 2.59 -4.72
C VAL A 306 18.58 3.84 -4.92
N PRO A 307 18.95 4.19 -6.17
CA PRO A 307 19.89 5.28 -6.43
C PRO A 307 19.29 6.69 -6.30
N SER A 308 17.96 6.82 -6.31
CA SER A 308 17.26 8.11 -6.19
C SER A 308 15.91 7.91 -5.51
N LYS A 309 15.40 8.97 -4.87
CA LYS A 309 14.03 9.02 -4.37
C LYS A 309 13.01 8.65 -5.43
N ASP A 310 13.29 8.98 -6.70
CA ASP A 310 12.38 8.82 -7.84
C ASP A 310 12.12 7.34 -8.20
N TYR A 311 12.81 6.43 -7.52
CA TYR A 311 12.65 4.98 -7.67
C TYR A 311 12.21 4.29 -6.38
N ALA A 312 12.08 5.04 -5.28
CA ALA A 312 11.65 4.47 -4.00
C ALA A 312 10.14 4.21 -4.05
N PHE A 313 9.74 3.00 -3.68
CA PHE A 313 8.39 2.43 -3.80
C PHE A 313 7.85 2.30 -5.24
N ILE A 314 8.15 3.23 -6.15
CA ILE A 314 7.66 3.23 -7.54
C ILE A 314 8.84 3.48 -8.47
N ALA A 315 9.14 2.53 -9.35
CA ALA A 315 10.11 2.71 -10.43
C ALA A 315 9.36 2.86 -11.76
N ARG A 316 9.22 4.09 -12.24
CA ARG A 316 8.48 4.38 -13.48
C ARG A 316 9.27 4.09 -14.74
N ASN A 317 8.56 3.73 -15.81
CA ASN A 317 9.14 3.42 -17.12
C ASN A 317 10.34 2.45 -16.97
N ALA A 318 10.19 1.50 -16.05
CA ALA A 318 11.21 0.55 -15.66
C ALA A 318 11.02 -0.78 -16.40
N THR A 319 12.09 -1.55 -16.48
CA THR A 319 12.06 -2.95 -16.88
C THR A 319 12.34 -3.84 -15.68
N LEU A 320 11.55 -4.90 -15.53
CA LEU A 320 11.82 -5.99 -14.60
C LEU A 320 12.48 -7.11 -15.38
N GLU A 321 13.73 -7.41 -15.05
CA GLU A 321 14.55 -8.40 -15.74
C GLU A 321 14.80 -9.60 -14.83
N VAL A 322 14.66 -10.80 -15.39
CA VAL A 322 15.05 -12.06 -14.76
C VAL A 322 16.38 -12.49 -15.35
N LEU A 323 17.30 -12.92 -14.48
CA LEU A 323 18.64 -13.36 -14.83
C LEU A 323 18.89 -14.78 -14.35
N ASP A 324 19.55 -15.55 -15.21
CA ASP A 324 20.11 -16.85 -14.84
C ASP A 324 21.32 -16.68 -13.87
N PRO A 325 21.84 -17.78 -13.28
CA PRO A 325 22.99 -17.72 -12.38
C PRO A 325 24.29 -17.23 -13.04
N SER A 326 24.36 -17.24 -14.38
CA SER A 326 25.50 -16.72 -15.15
C SER A 326 25.40 -15.21 -15.38
N GLY A 327 24.28 -14.58 -15.01
CA GLY A 327 24.02 -13.16 -15.20
C GLY A 327 23.45 -12.81 -16.58
N ASN A 328 23.00 -13.80 -17.36
CA ASN A 328 22.30 -13.54 -18.62
C ASN A 328 20.84 -13.21 -18.34
N THR A 329 20.32 -12.16 -18.99
CA THR A 329 18.89 -11.88 -18.95
C THR A 329 18.14 -12.93 -19.75
N VAL A 330 17.17 -13.58 -19.11
CA VAL A 330 16.36 -14.67 -19.67
C VAL A 330 14.89 -14.29 -19.85
N ALA A 331 14.43 -13.25 -19.15
CA ALA A 331 13.13 -12.63 -19.40
C ALA A 331 13.16 -11.16 -19.03
N THR A 332 12.29 -10.38 -19.68
CA THR A 332 12.11 -8.95 -19.42
C THR A 332 10.63 -8.60 -19.50
N LEU A 333 10.14 -7.87 -18.50
CA LEU A 333 8.84 -7.22 -18.49
C LEU A 333 9.04 -5.70 -18.54
N GLY A 334 8.20 -5.01 -19.32
CA GLY A 334 8.21 -3.55 -19.44
C GLY A 334 8.63 -3.05 -20.82
N PRO A 335 8.80 -1.72 -20.99
CA PRO A 335 8.74 -0.70 -19.94
C PRO A 335 7.34 -0.55 -19.32
N ALA A 336 7.29 -0.44 -17.99
CA ALA A 336 6.08 -0.19 -17.21
C ALA A 336 6.43 0.47 -15.87
N ASP A 337 5.43 0.92 -15.13
CA ASP A 337 5.63 1.26 -13.73
C ASP A 337 5.75 -0.03 -12.92
N ILE A 338 6.86 -0.16 -12.19
CA ILE A 338 7.09 -1.27 -11.27
C ILE A 338 6.85 -0.73 -9.86
N VAL A 339 5.76 -1.18 -9.25
CA VAL A 339 5.25 -0.65 -7.98
C VAL A 339 5.53 -1.67 -6.88
N GLY A 340 6.13 -1.22 -5.78
CA GLY A 340 6.30 -2.09 -4.63
C GLY A 340 4.95 -2.44 -4.01
N GLY A 341 4.83 -3.67 -3.55
CA GLY A 341 3.56 -4.34 -3.27
C GLY A 341 3.08 -5.22 -4.43
N ASP A 342 3.59 -5.03 -5.65
CA ASP A 342 3.27 -5.93 -6.76
C ASP A 342 3.99 -7.28 -6.67
N VAL A 343 3.31 -8.29 -7.21
CA VAL A 343 3.84 -9.62 -7.41
C VAL A 343 3.86 -9.93 -8.90
N TYR A 344 5.02 -10.35 -9.39
CA TYR A 344 5.22 -10.82 -10.75
C TYR A 344 5.56 -12.31 -10.73
N THR A 345 5.19 -13.03 -11.79
CA THR A 345 5.44 -14.46 -11.91
C THR A 345 6.30 -14.73 -13.13
N TYR A 346 7.36 -15.51 -12.94
CA TYR A 346 8.19 -16.05 -14.02
C TYR A 346 7.68 -17.45 -14.39
N GLY A 347 7.28 -17.63 -15.66
CA GLY A 347 6.70 -18.86 -16.19
C GLY A 347 5.90 -18.61 -17.46
#